data_AF-A0A7V9P6D5-F1
#
_entry.id   AF-A0A7V9P6D5-F1
#
_cell.length_a   1.000
_cell.length_b   1.000
_cell.length_c   1.000
_cell.angle_alpha   90.00
_cell.angle_beta   90.00
_cell.angle_gamma   90.00
#
_symmetry.space_group_name_H-M   'P 1'
#
loop_
_entity.id
_entity.type
_entity.pdbx_description
1 polymer ?
#
loop_
_entity_poly.entity_id
_entity_poly.type
_entity_poly.pdbx_seq_one_letter_code
_entity_poly.pdbx_strand_id
1 'polypeptide(L)' 'MGKGYAEGPAAEERFAALERGDSMALTAEEPDRQAVYGATKDNPEKHFLGWLGDVDPDALFASGKAWGLTVLRRRAG' A
#
# COMPACT_ATOMS: atom_id res chain seq x y z
N MET A 1 28.80 -22.46 -15.02
CA MET A 1 28.32 -22.56 -13.63
C MET A 1 28.38 -21.15 -13.04
N GLY A 2 27.27 -20.66 -12.46
CA GLY A 2 27.15 -19.29 -11.92
C GLY A 2 25.84 -18.63 -12.33
N LYS A 3 24.78 -18.89 -11.56
CA LYS A 3 23.44 -18.30 -11.68
C LYS A 3 23.49 -16.89 -11.07
N GLY A 4 22.71 -15.93 -11.60
CA GLY A 4 22.48 -14.66 -10.93
C GLY A 4 21.69 -13.68 -11.77
N TYR A 5 20.41 -14.00 -12.03
CA TYR A 5 19.47 -13.02 -12.58
C TYR A 5 18.98 -12.07 -11.48
N ALA A 6 18.83 -10.80 -11.88
CA ALA A 6 17.85 -9.82 -11.40
C ALA A 6 18.09 -9.10 -10.06
N GLU A 7 18.98 -8.09 -10.08
CA GLU A 7 18.81 -6.92 -9.23
C GLU A 7 18.31 -5.76 -10.12
N GLY A 8 16.99 -5.58 -10.16
CA GLY A 8 16.35 -4.48 -10.86
C GLY A 8 16.41 -3.20 -10.03
N PRO A 9 16.73 -2.03 -10.63
CA PRO A 9 16.83 -0.73 -9.96
C PRO A 9 15.44 -0.13 -9.65
N ALA A 10 14.60 -0.85 -8.91
CA ALA A 10 13.18 -0.52 -8.74
C ALA A 10 12.77 -0.13 -7.30
N ALA A 11 13.74 0.11 -6.40
CA ALA A 11 13.46 0.34 -4.98
C ALA A 11 13.65 1.79 -4.51
N GLU A 12 14.43 2.63 -5.20
CA GLU A 12 14.86 3.95 -4.67
C GLU A 12 14.06 5.16 -5.17
N GLU A 13 13.14 5.02 -6.13
CA GLU A 13 12.45 6.17 -6.75
C GLU A 13 11.05 6.48 -6.19
N ARG A 14 10.60 5.78 -5.13
CA ARG A 14 9.21 5.90 -4.63
C ARG A 14 8.95 7.08 -3.68
N PHE A 15 9.99 7.78 -3.22
CA PHE A 15 9.85 8.86 -2.23
C PHE A 15 9.89 10.29 -2.81
N ALA A 16 10.10 10.47 -4.13
CA ALA A 16 10.28 11.79 -4.74
C ALA A 16 8.99 12.56 -5.10
N ALA A 17 7.80 11.99 -4.86
CA ALA A 17 6.53 12.59 -5.32
C ALA A 17 5.89 13.61 -4.34
N LEU A 18 6.57 14.02 -3.27
CA LEU A 18 6.00 14.86 -2.21
C LEU A 18 6.23 16.38 -2.38
N GLU A 19 6.94 16.84 -3.41
CA GLU A 19 7.36 18.25 -3.55
C GLU A 19 6.50 19.09 -4.51
N ARG A 20 5.18 18.91 -4.53
CA ARG A 20 4.31 19.86 -5.25
C ARG A 20 3.04 20.16 -4.46
N GLY A 21 3.19 21.00 -3.45
CA GLY A 21 2.05 21.66 -2.82
C GLY A 21 1.34 22.57 -3.82
N ASP A 22 0.02 22.44 -3.91
CA ASP A 22 -0.91 23.56 -4.09
C ASP A 22 -2.35 23.05 -3.94
N SER A 23 -3.00 23.39 -2.82
CA SER A 23 -4.41 23.84 -2.77
C SER A 23 -4.80 24.03 -1.31
N MET A 24 -4.79 25.29 -0.89
CA MET A 24 -5.35 25.75 0.38
C MET A 24 -6.85 25.43 0.45
N ALA A 25 -7.26 24.96 1.62
CA ALA A 25 -8.60 24.97 2.19
C ALA A 25 -9.66 24.10 1.49
N LEU A 26 -10.19 23.11 2.21
CA LEU A 26 -11.54 23.18 2.81
C LEU A 26 -11.87 21.81 3.44
N THR A 27 -12.58 21.86 4.56
CA THR A 27 -13.07 20.75 5.40
C THR A 27 -12.04 20.23 6.41
N ALA A 28 -12.45 20.03 7.66
CA ALA A 28 -11.66 19.31 8.65
C ALA A 28 -11.44 17.89 8.11
N GLU A 29 -10.29 17.67 7.48
CA GLU A 29 -9.97 16.44 6.79
C GLU A 29 -9.68 15.41 7.88
N GLU A 30 -10.62 14.48 8.11
CA GLU A 30 -10.37 13.27 8.88
C GLU A 30 -8.98 12.74 8.55
N PRO A 31 -8.16 12.39 9.57
CA PRO A 31 -6.74 12.18 9.38
C PRO A 31 -6.52 11.20 8.23
N ASP A 32 -5.65 11.56 7.29
CA ASP A 32 -5.24 10.65 6.24
C ASP A 32 -4.73 9.37 6.88
N ARG A 33 -5.47 8.27 6.71
CA ARG A 33 -5.10 6.96 7.22
C ARG A 33 -4.53 6.12 6.09
N GLN A 34 -3.60 5.24 6.45
CA GLN A 34 -3.04 4.29 5.51
C GLN A 34 -4.00 3.10 5.38
N ALA A 35 -4.45 2.81 4.16
CA ALA A 35 -5.33 1.71 3.81
C ALA A 35 -4.53 0.59 3.15
N VAL A 36 -4.74 -0.65 3.57
CA VAL A 36 -4.17 -1.85 3.00
C VAL A 36 -5.12 -2.42 1.95
N TYR A 37 -4.60 -2.61 0.75
CA TYR A 37 -5.30 -3.25 -0.36
C TYR A 37 -4.59 -4.52 -0.77
N GLY A 38 -5.33 -5.49 -1.29
CA GLY A 38 -4.76 -6.72 -1.82
C GLY A 38 -5.82 -7.65 -2.37
N ALA A 39 -5.39 -8.80 -2.85
CA ALA A 39 -6.25 -9.89 -3.28
C ALA A 39 -6.25 -10.99 -2.22
N THR A 40 -7.37 -11.69 -2.09
CA THR A 40 -7.58 -12.80 -1.14
C THR A 40 -8.12 -14.01 -1.89
N LYS A 41 -8.20 -15.15 -1.20
CA LYS A 41 -8.77 -16.38 -1.77
C LYS A 41 -10.20 -16.21 -2.24
N ASP A 42 -11.00 -15.44 -1.51
CA ASP A 42 -12.40 -15.19 -1.83
C ASP A 42 -12.59 -14.09 -2.88
N ASN A 43 -11.66 -13.14 -2.94
CA ASN A 43 -11.69 -12.09 -3.96
C ASN A 43 -10.30 -11.90 -4.60
N PRO A 44 -10.09 -12.46 -5.80
CA PRO A 44 -8.79 -12.42 -6.48
C PRO A 44 -8.42 -11.04 -7.03
N GLU A 45 -9.37 -10.10 -7.06
CA GLU A 45 -9.10 -8.72 -7.45
C GLU A 45 -8.57 -7.90 -6.26
N LYS A 46 -7.86 -6.81 -6.58
CA LYS A 46 -7.33 -5.91 -5.56
C LYS A 46 -8.47 -5.13 -4.91
N HIS A 47 -8.75 -5.45 -3.65
CA HIS A 47 -9.78 -4.80 -2.85
C HIS A 47 -9.22 -4.31 -1.51
N PHE A 48 -10.02 -3.49 -0.83
CA PHE A 48 -9.65 -2.97 0.50
C PHE A 48 -9.72 -4.10 1.53
N LEU A 49 -8.61 -4.32 2.23
CA LEU A 49 -8.49 -5.35 3.26
C LEU A 49 -8.67 -4.77 4.67
N GLY A 50 -8.33 -3.50 4.88
CA GLY A 50 -8.42 -2.84 6.17
C GLY A 50 -7.50 -1.63 6.28
N TRP A 51 -7.53 -0.96 7.43
CA TRP A 51 -6.61 0.14 7.73
C TRP A 51 -5.30 -0.39 8.32
N LEU A 52 -4.18 0.24 7.98
CA LEU A 52 -2.88 -0.07 8.54
C LEU A 52 -2.91 0.15 10.05
N GLY A 53 -2.62 -0.90 10.82
CA GLY A 53 -2.72 -0.93 12.28
C GLY A 53 -3.92 -1.72 12.80
N ASP A 54 -5.01 -1.81 12.03
CA ASP A 54 -6.10 -2.77 12.28
C ASP A 54 -5.79 -4.11 11.60
N VAL A 55 -5.26 -4.03 10.37
CA VAL A 55 -4.70 -5.16 9.65
C VAL A 55 -3.20 -4.98 9.46
N ASP A 56 -2.47 -6.07 9.63
CA ASP A 56 -1.03 -6.13 9.38
C ASP A 56 -0.77 -6.77 8.01
N PRO A 57 -0.23 -6.02 7.03
CA PRO A 57 0.00 -6.54 5.69
C PRO A 57 1.04 -7.66 5.69
N ASP A 58 2.05 -7.59 6.54
CA ASP A 58 3.11 -8.60 6.59
C ASP A 58 2.56 -9.93 7.11
N ALA A 59 1.77 -9.90 8.19
CA ALA A 59 1.08 -11.07 8.72
C ALA A 59 0.05 -11.64 7.73
N LEU A 60 -0.68 -10.79 6.99
CA LEU A 60 -1.62 -11.23 5.96
C LEU A 60 -0.91 -11.97 4.82
N PHE A 61 0.28 -11.50 4.43
CA PHE A 61 1.10 -12.15 3.42
C PHE A 61 1.74 -13.44 3.95
N ALA A 62 2.36 -13.40 5.13
CA ALA A 62 3.01 -14.55 5.76
C ALA A 62 2.03 -15.70 6.04
N SER A 63 0.79 -15.38 6.41
CA SER A 63 -0.28 -16.37 6.61
C SER A 63 -0.89 -16.88 5.30
N GLY A 64 -0.52 -16.32 4.15
CA GLY A 64 -1.07 -16.68 2.84
C GLY A 64 -2.54 -16.29 2.65
N LYS A 65 -3.07 -15.38 3.49
CA LYS A 65 -4.46 -14.92 3.41
C LYS A 65 -4.68 -13.87 2.33
N ALA A 66 -3.63 -13.09 2.05
CA ALA A 66 -3.67 -12.07 1.01
C ALA A 66 -2.35 -11.96 0.26
N TRP A 67 -2.41 -11.48 -0.98
CA TRP A 67 -1.26 -11.25 -1.86
C TRP A 67 -1.45 -9.96 -2.68
N GLY A 68 -0.38 -9.52 -3.34
CA GLY A 68 -0.39 -8.27 -4.11
C GLY A 68 -0.67 -7.05 -3.24
N LEU A 69 -0.22 -7.08 -1.98
CA LEU A 69 -0.54 -6.07 -0.98
C LEU A 69 0.01 -4.69 -1.36
N THR A 70 -0.77 -3.64 -1.12
CA THR A 70 -0.36 -2.25 -1.33
C THR A 70 -0.98 -1.36 -0.27
N VAL A 71 -0.15 -0.52 0.32
CA VAL A 71 -0.58 0.49 1.28
C VAL A 71 -0.73 1.83 0.57
N LEU A 72 -1.92 2.42 0.63
CA LEU A 72 -2.24 3.72 0.04
C LEU A 72 -2.72 4.67 1.12
N ARG A 73 -2.35 5.95 1.03
CA ARG A 73 -2.87 7.00 1.92
C ARG A 73 -4.27 7.38 1.43
N ARG A 74 -5.27 7.31 2.31
CA ARG A 74 -6.68 7.60 2.01
C ARG A 74 -7.26 8.48 3.11
N ARG A 75 -8.07 9.46 2.71
CA ARG A 75 -8.95 10.19 3.63
C ARG A 75 -10.03 9.25 4.16
N ALA A 76 -10.11 9.10 5.47
CA ALA A 76 -11.24 8.41 6.10
C ALA A 76 -12.45 9.33 5.96
N GLY A 77 -13.25 9.15 4.91
CA GLY A 77 -14.46 9.95 4.67
C GLY A 77 -15.67 9.43 5.42
#